data_AF-A0A954X4M5-F1
#
_entry.id   AF-A0A954X4M5-F1
#
_cell.length_a   1.000
_cell.length_b   1.000
_cell.length_c   1.000
_cell.angle_alpha   90.00
_cell.angle_beta   90.00
_cell.angle_gamma   90.00
#
_symmetry.space_group_name_H-M   'P 1'
#
loop_
_entity.id
_entity.type
_entity.pdbx_description
1 polymer ?
#
loop_
_entity_poly.entity_id
_entity_poly.type
_entity_poly.pdbx_seq_one_letter_code
_entity_poly.pdbx_strand_id
1 'polypeptide(L)'
;MPRKIKPSMTPERRRYTDEFKRDAVAMLLDGHSALSIVERLGISGTNLLYRWKQQQVASAGVVGEALDGRVAELEAELRRVERERDILKKALIIFGRGE
;
A
#
# COMPACT_ATOMS: atom_id res chain seq x y z
N MET A 1 22.04 34.39 38.57
CA MET A 1 20.77 34.87 37.96
C MET A 1 19.94 33.68 37.51
N PRO A 2 18.68 33.49 37.94
CA PRO A 2 17.88 32.36 37.50
C PRO A 2 17.23 32.66 36.14
N ARG A 3 17.47 31.82 35.13
CA ARG A 3 16.77 31.88 33.83
C ARG A 3 15.32 31.43 34.05
N LYS A 4 14.36 32.32 33.78
CA LYS A 4 12.93 31.96 33.75
C LYS A 4 12.67 31.05 32.54
N ILE A 5 12.30 29.81 32.78
CA ILE A 5 11.82 28.88 31.75
C ILE A 5 10.37 29.26 31.46
N LYS A 6 10.09 29.79 30.25
CA LYS A 6 8.71 30.01 29.80
C LYS A 6 8.09 28.65 29.45
N PRO A 7 6.84 28.34 29.89
CA PRO A 7 6.18 27.12 29.49
C PRO A 7 5.95 27.17 27.97
N SER A 8 6.52 26.21 27.23
CA SER A 8 6.25 26.06 25.81
C SER A 8 4.85 25.47 25.65
N MET A 9 3.91 26.26 25.10
CA MET A 9 2.66 25.71 24.59
C MET A 9 3.00 24.83 23.39
N THR A 10 2.89 23.51 23.56
CA THR A 10 3.01 22.58 22.44
C THR A 10 1.80 22.82 21.53
N PRO A 11 2.01 23.18 20.25
CA PRO A 11 0.89 23.39 19.35
C PRO A 11 0.13 22.08 19.19
N GLU A 12 -1.19 22.13 19.36
CA GLU A 12 -2.07 20.99 19.19
C GLU A 12 -1.88 20.38 17.80
N ARG A 13 -1.60 19.07 17.75
CA ARG A 13 -1.31 18.38 16.50
C ARG A 13 -2.57 18.33 15.63
N ARG A 14 -2.57 19.09 14.53
CA ARG A 14 -3.58 18.99 13.48
C ARG A 14 -3.71 17.55 12.98
N ARG A 15 -4.94 17.02 12.97
CA ARG A 15 -5.27 15.71 12.40
C ARG A 15 -5.77 15.91 10.97
N TYR A 16 -5.29 15.05 10.07
CA TYR A 16 -5.68 15.04 8.66
C TYR A 16 -6.28 13.67 8.33
N THR A 17 -7.31 13.65 7.49
CA THR A 17 -7.93 12.41 7.01
C THR A 17 -6.97 11.67 6.07
N ASP A 18 -7.15 10.36 5.91
CA ASP A 18 -6.28 9.56 5.05
C ASP A 18 -6.49 9.83 3.56
N GLU A 19 -7.68 10.29 3.18
CA GLU A 19 -7.97 10.81 1.84
C GLU A 19 -7.16 12.08 1.57
N PHE A 20 -7.20 13.06 2.48
CA PHE A 20 -6.43 14.31 2.35
C PHE A 20 -4.92 14.04 2.23
N LYS A 21 -4.40 13.10 3.03
CA LYS A 21 -2.98 12.71 2.94
C LYS A 21 -2.65 12.07 1.59
N ARG A 22 -3.55 11.28 1.01
CA ARG A 22 -3.39 10.67 -0.32
C ARG A 22 -3.35 11.72 -1.41
N ASP A 23 -4.30 12.65 -1.41
CA ASP A 23 -4.34 13.71 -2.43
C ASP A 23 -3.12 14.62 -2.36
N ALA A 24 -2.69 15.01 -1.15
CA ALA A 24 -1.50 15.83 -0.97
C ALA A 24 -0.23 15.12 -1.47
N VAL A 25 -0.11 13.81 -1.24
CA VAL A 25 1.01 13.01 -1.76
C VAL A 25 0.91 12.82 -3.28
N ALA A 26 -0.28 12.64 -3.84
CA ALA A 26 -0.50 12.56 -5.28
C ALA A 26 0.00 13.83 -5.98
N MET A 27 -0.35 15.01 -5.46
CA MET A 27 0.17 16.28 -5.96
C MET A 27 1.70 16.36 -5.94
N LEU A 28 2.34 15.79 -4.91
CA LEU A 28 3.81 15.75 -4.82
C LEU A 28 4.41 14.82 -5.87
N LEU A 29 3.73 13.73 -6.22
CA LEU A 29 4.15 12.79 -7.26
C LEU A 29 3.91 13.34 -8.67
N ASP A 30 2.88 14.17 -8.85
CA ASP A 30 2.56 14.87 -10.10
C ASP A 30 3.55 16.03 -10.42
N GLY A 31 4.53 16.27 -9.54
CA GLY A 31 5.61 17.22 -9.76
C GLY A 31 5.41 18.60 -9.14
N HIS A 32 4.35 18.82 -8.35
CA HIS A 32 4.23 20.06 -7.59
C HIS A 32 5.30 20.15 -6.48
N SER A 33 5.85 21.35 -6.27
CA SER A 33 6.83 21.56 -5.21
C SER A 33 6.18 21.38 -3.83
N ALA A 34 6.91 20.76 -2.90
CA ALA A 34 6.40 20.52 -1.55
C ALA A 34 5.99 21.83 -0.85
N LEU A 35 6.72 22.93 -1.10
CA LEU A 35 6.39 24.26 -0.57
C LEU A 35 5.04 24.76 -1.11
N SER A 36 4.83 24.68 -2.43
CA SER A 36 3.58 25.10 -3.06
C SER A 36 2.38 24.29 -2.53
N ILE A 37 2.55 22.98 -2.33
CA ILE A 37 1.49 22.13 -1.78
C ILE A 37 1.14 22.54 -0.34
N VAL A 38 2.16 22.80 0.48
CA VAL A 38 1.99 23.17 1.90
C VAL A 38 1.28 24.52 2.02
N GLU A 39 1.67 25.51 1.22
CA GLU A 39 1.02 26.83 1.18
C GLU A 39 -0.42 26.73 0.69
N ARG A 40 -0.66 26.02 -0.42
CA ARG A 40 -1.98 25.85 -1.03
C ARG A 40 -2.96 25.10 -0.14
N LEU A 41 -2.49 24.08 0.58
CA LEU A 41 -3.32 23.20 1.42
C LEU A 41 -3.30 23.58 2.90
N GLY A 42 -2.56 24.62 3.30
CA GLY A 42 -2.45 25.07 4.69
C GLY A 42 -1.84 24.02 5.64
N ILE A 43 -0.94 23.18 5.12
CA ILE A 43 -0.29 22.11 5.89
C ILE A 43 0.79 22.73 6.79
N SER A 44 1.09 22.10 7.92
CA SER A 44 2.04 22.65 8.90
C SER A 44 3.51 22.67 8.43
N GLY A 45 3.86 21.97 7.36
CA GLY A 45 5.22 21.97 6.81
C GLY A 45 5.50 20.83 5.84
N THR A 46 6.56 20.99 5.05
CA THR A 46 6.98 20.04 3.99
C THR A 46 7.42 18.69 4.56
N ASN A 47 8.06 18.67 5.74
CA ASN A 47 8.46 17.44 6.43
C ASN A 47 7.28 16.49 6.69
N LEU A 48 6.09 17.05 6.96
CA LEU A 48 4.88 16.26 7.17
C LEU A 48 4.46 15.55 5.88
N LEU A 49 4.56 16.23 4.75
CA LEU A 49 4.22 15.71 3.43
C LEU A 49 5.16 14.57 3.02
N TYR A 50 6.48 14.74 3.22
CA TYR A 50 7.45 13.68 2.96
C TYR A 50 7.23 12.46 3.85
N ARG A 51 6.84 12.65 5.11
CA ARG A 51 6.49 11.55 6.01
C ARG A 51 5.28 10.76 5.51
N TRP A 52 4.24 11.44 5.02
CA TRP A 52 3.07 10.76 4.43
C TRP A 52 3.43 9.98 3.18
N LYS A 53 4.28 10.55 2.31
CA LYS A 53 4.82 9.83 1.14
C LYS A 53 5.53 8.55 1.57
N GLN A 54 6.42 8.62 2.55
CA GLN A 54 7.14 7.45 3.07
C GLN A 54 6.19 6.39 3.66
N GLN A 55 5.18 6.80 4.41
CA GLN A 55 4.17 5.88 4.97
C GLN A 55 3.37 5.16 3.89
N GLN A 56 3.01 5.85 2.80
CA GLN A 56 2.32 5.23 1.67
C GLN A 56 3.19 4.24 0.92
N VAL A 57 4.46 4.60 0.64
CA VAL A 57 5.41 3.69 -0.02
C VAL A 57 5.65 2.43 0.83
N ALA A 58 5.84 2.59 2.15
CA ALA A 58 6.00 1.47 3.06
C ALA A 58 4.75 0.57 3.09
N SER A 59 3.56 1.16 3.10
CA SER A 59 2.29 0.41 3.07
C SER A 59 2.10 -0.32 1.74
N ALA A 60 2.47 0.31 0.62
CA ALA A 60 2.40 -0.31 -0.70
C ALA A 60 3.36 -1.50 -0.83
N GLY A 61 4.57 -1.41 -0.28
CA GLY A 61 5.53 -2.52 -0.26
C GLY A 61 5.01 -3.74 0.48
N VAL A 62 4.43 -3.54 1.68
CA VAL A 62 3.86 -4.63 2.49
C VAL A 62 2.65 -5.27 1.82
N VAL A 63 1.79 -4.48 1.16
CA VAL A 63 0.65 -5.00 0.42
C VAL A 63 1.09 -5.77 -0.83
N GLY A 64 2.12 -5.31 -1.54
CA GLY A 64 2.68 -6.00 -2.70
C GLY A 64 3.20 -7.40 -2.35
N GLU A 65 4.04 -7.51 -1.31
CA GLU A 65 4.59 -8.80 -0.88
C GLU A 65 3.50 -9.79 -0.42
N ALA A 66 2.47 -9.31 0.28
CA ALA A 66 1.35 -10.15 0.70
C ALA A 66 0.50 -10.65 -0.47
N LEU A 67 0.29 -9.80 -1.48
CA LEU A 67 -0.47 -10.18 -2.69
C LEU A 67 0.32 -11.18 -3.53
N ASP A 68 1.62 -11.00 -3.71
CA ASP A 68 2.48 -11.91 -4.49
C ASP A 68 2.47 -13.33 -3.89
N GLY A 69 2.55 -13.44 -2.56
CA GLY A 69 2.44 -14.72 -1.86
C GLY A 69 1.10 -15.41 -2.11
N ARG A 70 0.00 -14.65 -2.10
CA ARG A 70 -1.34 -15.20 -2.36
C ARG A 70 -1.52 -15.62 -3.81
N VAL A 71 -0.95 -14.87 -4.76
CA VAL A 71 -0.97 -15.23 -6.19
C VAL A 71 -0.22 -16.55 -6.40
N ALA A 72 0.97 -16.70 -5.82
CA ALA A 72 1.75 -17.94 -5.94
C ALA A 72 1.02 -19.17 -5.39
N GLU A 73 0.32 -19.02 -4.26
CA GLU A 73 -0.51 -20.08 -3.67
C GLU A 73 -1.68 -20.47 -4.59
N LEU A 74 -2.39 -19.47 -5.12
CA LEU A 74 -3.52 -19.69 -6.04
C LEU A 74 -3.07 -20.37 -7.34
N GLU A 75 -1.93 -19.97 -7.90
CA GLU A 75 -1.36 -20.63 -9.07
C GLU A 75 -0.96 -22.09 -8.80
N ALA A 76 -0.44 -22.38 -7.60
CA ALA A 76 -0.09 -23.75 -7.22
C ALA A 76 -1.33 -24.64 -7.13
N GLU A 77 -2.41 -24.13 -6.55
CA GLU A 77 -3.69 -24.85 -6.46
C GLU A 77 -4.31 -25.04 -7.84
N LEU A 78 -4.27 -24.02 -8.71
CA LEU A 78 -4.74 -24.13 -10.09
C LEU A 78 -4.01 -25.27 -10.83
N ARG A 79 -2.68 -25.32 -10.74
CA ARG A 79 -1.87 -26.40 -11.34
C ARG A 79 -2.18 -27.77 -10.76
N ARG A 80 -2.60 -27.87 -9.50
CA ARG A 80 -3.02 -29.13 -8.86
C ARG A 80 -4.33 -29.61 -9.45
N VAL A 81 -5.33 -28.73 -9.48
CA VAL A 81 -6.67 -29.03 -10.02
C VAL A 81 -6.59 -29.38 -11.51
N GLU A 82 -5.77 -28.69 -12.29
CA GLU A 82 -5.57 -29.00 -13.70
C GLU A 82 -4.98 -30.39 -13.90
N ARG A 83 -3.98 -30.78 -13.10
CA ARG A 83 -3.41 -32.14 -13.13
C ARG A 83 -4.45 -33.19 -12.78
N GLU A 84 -5.24 -32.97 -11.73
CA GLU A 84 -6.31 -33.90 -11.33
C GLU A 84 -7.32 -34.09 -12.45
N ARG A 85 -7.77 -32.98 -13.05
CA ARG A 85 -8.65 -33.00 -14.22
C ARG A 85 -8.05 -33.81 -15.36
N ASP A 86 -6.76 -33.61 -15.66
CA ASP A 86 -6.11 -34.28 -16.78
C ASP A 86 -5.88 -35.77 -16.52
N ILE A 87 -5.63 -36.17 -15.27
CA ILE A 87 -5.60 -37.57 -14.86
C ILE A 87 -6.98 -38.20 -15.05
N LEU A 88 -8.04 -37.54 -14.59
CA LEU A 88 -9.41 -38.04 -14.75
C LEU A 88 -9.80 -38.16 -16.24
N LYS A 89 -9.44 -37.18 -17.07
CA LYS A 89 -9.65 -37.25 -18.52
C LYS A 89 -8.92 -38.45 -19.13
N LYS A 90 -7.67 -38.69 -18.77
CA LYS A 90 -6.90 -39.85 -19.25
C LYS A 90 -7.54 -41.17 -18.83
N ALA A 91 -8.00 -41.27 -17.59
CA ALA A 91 -8.70 -42.45 -17.08
C ALA A 91 -9.99 -42.72 -17.88
N LEU A 92 -10.83 -41.70 -18.09
CA LEU A 92 -12.05 -41.83 -18.89
C LEU A 92 -11.78 -42.33 -20.31
N ILE A 93 -10.71 -41.87 -20.97
CA ILE A 93 -10.33 -42.35 -22.30
C ILE A 93 -9.94 -43.83 -22.29
N ILE A 94 -9.26 -44.29 -21.23
CA ILE A 94 -8.87 -45.70 -21.09
C ILE A 94 -10.11 -46.56 -20.84
N PHE A 95 -10.98 -46.16 -19.92
CA PHE A 95 -12.18 -46.93 -19.58
C PHE A 95 -13.25 -46.91 -20.69
N GLY A 96 -13.40 -45.80 -21.41
CA GLY A 96 -14.38 -45.66 -22.51
C GLY A 96 -14.00 -46.33 -23.83
N ARG A 97 -12.77 -46.88 -23.96
CA ARG A 97 -12.34 -47.68 -25.13
C ARG A 97 -12.46 -49.19 -24.93
N GLY A 98 -12.94 -49.63 -23.76
CA GLY A 98 -13.11 -51.04 -23.39
C GLY A 98 -14.49 -51.62 -23.64
N GLU A 99 -15.42 -50.86 -24.23
CA GLU A 99 -16.73 -51.32 -24.71
C GLU A 99 -16.79 -51.32 -26.24
#